data_AF-A0A219T7U0-F1
#
_entry.id   AF-A0A219T7U0-F1
#
_cell.length_a   1.000
_cell.length_b   1.000
_cell.length_c   1.000
_cell.angle_alpha   90.00
_cell.angle_beta   90.00
_cell.angle_gamma   90.00
#
_symmetry.space_group_name_H-M   'P 1'
#
loop_
_entity.id
_entity.type
_entity.pdbx_description
1 polymer ?
#
loop_
_entity_poly.entity_id
_entity_poly.type
_entity_poly.pdbx_seq_one_letter_code
_entity_poly.pdbx_strand_id
1 'polypeptide(L)'
;MRYSVFVFVGILFTFFISSDAESSGEKECPLKKAFQESIDACKDKLSEENLALLEKDENADNEDIRCFKACILNDSGVMSNGKIQIDKIEEAINAAIENVKEDEEKAKAIGESMINGAKNCAGPAEEGENECEVAHRFITCLMEHAAEEKKKHNE
;
A
#
# COMPACT_ATOMS: atom_id res chain seq x y z
N MET A 1 40.71 -40.43 -14.47
CA MET A 1 41.17 -39.08 -14.84
C MET A 1 40.49 -38.72 -16.15
N ARG A 2 39.46 -37.86 -16.09
CA ARG A 2 38.59 -37.59 -17.23
C ARG A 2 38.30 -36.10 -17.28
N TYR A 3 38.23 -35.60 -18.52
CA TYR A 3 37.74 -34.29 -18.97
C TYR A 3 38.79 -33.18 -19.15
N SER A 4 39.50 -33.30 -20.27
CA SER A 4 39.76 -32.16 -21.17
C SER A 4 38.46 -31.68 -21.82
N VAL A 5 38.48 -30.42 -22.27
CA VAL A 5 37.45 -29.69 -23.03
C VAL A 5 36.41 -29.01 -22.14
N PHE A 6 36.75 -27.86 -21.55
CA PHE A 6 35.89 -26.66 -21.42
C PHE A 6 36.77 -25.47 -21.00
N VAL A 7 37.76 -25.15 -21.83
CA VAL A 7 38.37 -23.82 -21.88
C VAL A 7 37.47 -23.00 -22.83
N PHE A 8 37.14 -21.75 -22.47
CA PHE A 8 36.50 -20.70 -23.31
C PHE A 8 35.02 -20.30 -23.14
N VAL A 9 34.36 -20.49 -21.99
CA VAL A 9 33.09 -19.77 -21.72
C VAL A 9 33.07 -19.13 -20.32
N GLY A 10 34.18 -18.49 -19.95
CA GLY A 10 34.35 -17.84 -18.63
C GLY A 10 34.52 -16.33 -18.66
N ILE A 11 34.42 -15.64 -19.81
CA ILE A 11 34.81 -14.21 -19.93
C ILE A 11 33.81 -13.38 -20.76
N LEU A 12 32.52 -13.77 -20.85
CA LEU A 12 31.53 -12.97 -21.59
C LEU A 12 30.18 -12.79 -20.88
N PHE A 13 30.08 -13.03 -19.57
CA PHE A 13 28.80 -12.88 -18.85
C PHE A 13 28.90 -12.23 -17.46
N THR A 14 29.82 -11.28 -17.26
CA THR A 14 29.85 -10.48 -16.02
C THR A 14 29.97 -8.97 -16.23
N PHE A 15 29.67 -8.46 -17.43
CA PHE A 15 29.68 -7.01 -17.71
C PHE A 15 28.28 -6.38 -17.93
N PHE A 16 27.20 -7.06 -17.55
CA PHE A 16 25.86 -6.47 -17.54
C PHE A 16 25.11 -6.81 -16.25
N ILE A 17 25.54 -6.20 -15.14
CA ILE A 17 24.61 -5.68 -14.13
C ILE A 17 25.15 -4.29 -13.73
N SER A 18 25.07 -3.36 -14.67
CA SER A 18 24.76 -1.97 -14.33
C SER A 18 23.25 -1.89 -14.31
N SER A 19 22.64 -1.97 -13.14
CA SER A 19 21.28 -1.48 -12.86
C SER A 19 21.12 -1.49 -11.35
N ASP A 20 20.82 -0.32 -10.82
CA ASP A 20 20.64 0.05 -9.43
C ASP A 20 19.93 -1.03 -8.60
N ALA A 21 20.66 -1.70 -7.71
CA ALA A 21 20.07 -2.39 -6.57
C ALA A 21 19.89 -1.37 -5.44
N GLU A 22 18.88 -0.54 -5.64
CA GLU A 22 17.84 -0.25 -4.66
C GLU A 22 18.09 -0.83 -3.25
N SER A 23 18.46 0.03 -2.30
CA SER A 23 18.16 -0.11 -0.87
C SER A 23 18.69 1.12 -0.11
N SER A 24 18.16 2.31 -0.42
CA SER A 24 18.16 3.38 0.58
C SER A 24 17.12 2.98 1.62
N GLY A 25 17.56 2.68 2.84
CA GLY A 25 16.70 2.16 3.90
C GLY A 25 15.48 3.05 4.18
N GLU A 26 14.31 2.63 3.70
CA GLU A 26 13.02 3.09 4.21
C GLU A 26 12.92 2.64 5.67
N LYS A 27 12.92 3.59 6.61
CA LYS A 27 12.31 3.32 7.91
C LYS A 27 10.80 3.25 7.66
N GLU A 28 10.26 2.07 7.88
CA GLU A 28 8.88 1.72 7.58
C GLU A 28 7.90 2.72 8.22
N CYS A 29 7.02 3.31 7.41
CA CYS A 29 5.94 4.15 7.89
C CYS A 29 5.09 3.36 8.92
N PRO A 30 4.82 3.89 10.14
CA PRO A 30 4.01 3.22 11.15
C PRO A 30 2.66 2.75 10.62
N LEU A 31 2.07 3.52 9.69
CA LEU A 31 0.83 3.18 9.00
C LEU A 31 0.99 1.90 8.15
N LYS A 32 2.09 1.75 7.41
CA LYS A 32 2.39 0.55 6.60
C LYS A 32 2.52 -0.69 7.49
N LYS A 33 3.19 -0.55 8.64
CA LYS A 33 3.31 -1.64 9.61
C LYS A 33 1.94 -2.04 10.19
N ALA A 34 1.11 -1.07 10.57
CA ALA A 34 -0.25 -1.34 11.05
C ALA A 34 -1.07 -2.08 9.98
N PHE A 35 -1.03 -1.62 8.72
CA PHE A 35 -1.67 -2.33 7.61
C PHE A 35 -1.14 -3.75 7.41
N GLN A 36 0.17 -3.97 7.52
CA GLN A 36 0.78 -5.30 7.39
C GLN A 36 0.28 -6.25 8.49
N GLU A 37 0.24 -5.79 9.74
CA GLU A 37 -0.28 -6.55 10.88
C GLU A 37 -1.77 -6.86 10.71
N SER A 38 -2.57 -5.90 10.23
CA SER A 38 -3.98 -6.10 9.95
C SER A 38 -4.24 -7.04 8.77
N ILE A 39 -3.40 -7.03 7.73
CA ILE A 39 -3.46 -8.02 6.63
C ILE A 39 -3.27 -9.43 7.20
N ASP A 40 -2.27 -9.62 8.06
CA ASP A 40 -1.99 -10.90 8.69
C ASP A 40 -3.13 -11.37 9.62
N ALA A 41 -3.78 -10.43 10.32
CA ALA A 41 -4.93 -10.70 11.17
C ALA A 41 -6.19 -11.05 10.38
N CYS A 42 -6.34 -10.50 9.17
CA CYS A 42 -7.55 -10.63 8.35
C CYS A 42 -7.45 -11.67 7.23
N LYS A 43 -6.27 -12.25 6.97
CA LYS A 43 -6.03 -13.15 5.83
C LYS A 43 -6.91 -14.41 5.84
N ASP A 44 -7.38 -14.83 7.00
CA ASP A 44 -8.29 -15.97 7.17
C ASP A 44 -9.71 -15.69 6.62
N LYS A 45 -10.06 -14.41 6.43
CA LYS A 45 -11.28 -13.98 5.76
C LYS A 45 -11.20 -14.07 4.23
N LEU A 46 -10.02 -14.33 3.68
CA LEU A 46 -9.84 -14.55 2.25
C LEU A 46 -9.73 -16.05 1.94
N SER A 47 -10.37 -16.47 0.86
CA SER A 47 -10.06 -17.77 0.25
C SER A 47 -8.71 -17.71 -0.47
N GLU A 48 -8.05 -18.87 -0.61
CA GLU A 48 -6.82 -18.97 -1.41
C GLU A 48 -7.02 -18.50 -2.86
N GLU A 49 -8.22 -18.71 -3.41
CA GLU A 49 -8.59 -18.24 -4.76
C GLU A 49 -8.61 -16.71 -4.84
N ASN A 50 -9.26 -16.04 -3.88
CA ASN A 50 -9.30 -14.59 -3.83
C ASN A 50 -7.92 -13.98 -3.57
N LEU A 51 -7.05 -14.70 -2.87
CA LEU A 51 -5.69 -14.24 -2.58
C LEU A 51 -4.86 -14.30 -3.87
N ALA A 52 -4.91 -15.43 -4.57
CA ALA A 52 -4.29 -15.59 -5.87
C ALA A 52 -4.87 -14.63 -6.93
N LEU A 53 -6.12 -14.18 -6.76
CA LEU A 53 -6.71 -13.16 -7.60
C LEU A 53 -6.11 -11.78 -7.31
N LEU A 54 -6.02 -11.37 -6.04
CA LEU A 54 -5.38 -10.10 -5.64
C LEU A 54 -3.89 -10.04 -6.00
N GLU A 55 -3.18 -11.17 -5.96
CA GLU A 55 -1.78 -11.26 -6.39
C GLU A 55 -1.61 -11.03 -7.90
N LYS A 56 -2.64 -11.36 -8.71
CA LYS A 56 -2.63 -11.17 -10.17
C LYS A 56 -3.16 -9.81 -10.58
N ASP A 57 -4.14 -9.30 -9.85
CA ASP A 57 -4.79 -8.02 -10.09
C ASP A 57 -5.10 -7.35 -8.75
N GLU A 58 -4.29 -6.35 -8.40
CA GLU A 58 -4.47 -5.56 -7.18
C GLU A 58 -5.81 -4.79 -7.14
N ASN A 59 -6.45 -4.62 -8.31
CA ASN A 59 -7.75 -3.96 -8.45
C ASN A 59 -8.91 -4.95 -8.49
N ALA A 60 -8.65 -6.24 -8.31
CA ALA A 60 -9.70 -7.25 -8.29
C ALA A 60 -10.79 -6.90 -7.27
N ASP A 61 -12.03 -7.16 -7.66
CA ASP A 61 -13.20 -6.75 -6.91
C ASP A 61 -14.26 -7.85 -6.84
N ASN A 62 -14.53 -8.31 -5.63
CA ASN A 62 -15.65 -9.17 -5.27
C ASN A 62 -15.98 -8.97 -3.79
N GLU A 63 -17.12 -9.51 -3.34
CA GLU A 63 -17.62 -9.31 -1.98
C GLU A 63 -16.61 -9.70 -0.89
N ASP A 64 -15.93 -10.84 -1.02
CA ASP A 64 -14.93 -11.30 -0.05
C ASP A 64 -13.74 -10.35 0.02
N ILE A 65 -13.24 -9.87 -1.12
CA ILE A 65 -12.15 -8.88 -1.20
C ILE A 65 -12.58 -7.55 -0.56
N ARG A 66 -13.82 -7.10 -0.79
CA ARG A 66 -14.36 -5.89 -0.15
C ARG A 66 -14.44 -6.06 1.37
N CYS A 67 -14.89 -7.20 1.85
CA CYS A 67 -14.99 -7.47 3.28
C CYS A 67 -13.63 -7.69 3.95
N PHE A 68 -12.64 -8.18 3.21
CA PHE A 68 -11.26 -8.20 3.67
C PHE A 68 -10.67 -6.80 3.83
N LYS A 69 -10.89 -5.93 2.84
CA LYS A 69 -10.56 -4.50 2.94
C LYS A 69 -11.20 -3.88 4.20
N ALA A 70 -12.48 -4.17 4.47
CA ALA A 70 -13.13 -3.72 5.70
C ALA A 70 -12.51 -4.26 6.97
N CYS A 71 -12.13 -5.55 7.01
CA CYS A 71 -11.43 -6.13 8.15
C CYS A 71 -10.13 -5.37 8.43
N ILE A 72 -9.33 -5.12 7.39
CA ILE A 72 -8.06 -4.38 7.52
C ILE A 72 -8.30 -2.97 8.08
N LEU A 73 -9.28 -2.23 7.55
CA LEU A 73 -9.56 -0.87 8.02
C LEU A 73 -10.10 -0.87 9.45
N ASN A 74 -10.92 -1.85 9.83
CA ASN A 74 -11.43 -1.98 11.19
C ASN A 74 -10.32 -2.35 12.19
N ASP A 75 -9.47 -3.32 11.85
CA ASP A 75 -8.39 -3.80 12.71
C ASP A 75 -7.31 -2.73 12.93
N SER A 76 -6.95 -2.00 11.87
CA SER A 76 -6.01 -0.87 11.94
C SER A 76 -6.58 0.37 12.66
N GLY A 77 -7.88 0.38 12.97
CA GLY A 77 -8.57 1.53 13.58
C GLY A 77 -8.82 2.70 12.63
N VAL A 78 -8.60 2.51 11.32
CA VAL A 78 -8.90 3.48 10.26
C VAL A 78 -10.40 3.57 9.99
N MET A 79 -11.14 2.50 10.24
CA MET A 79 -12.60 2.44 10.16
C MET A 79 -13.17 1.89 11.47
N SER A 80 -14.36 2.36 11.84
CA SER A 80 -15.14 1.79 12.95
C SER A 80 -16.61 2.02 12.68
N ASN A 81 -17.43 0.96 12.73
CA ASN A 81 -18.87 1.04 12.50
C ASN A 81 -19.24 1.73 11.17
N GLY A 82 -18.50 1.39 10.10
CA GLY A 82 -18.67 2.00 8.77
C GLY A 82 -18.32 3.49 8.69
N LYS A 83 -17.55 4.02 9.66
CA LYS A 83 -17.07 5.42 9.67
C LYS A 83 -15.55 5.49 9.61
N ILE A 84 -15.04 6.31 8.70
CA ILE A 84 -13.60 6.51 8.53
C ILE A 84 -13.10 7.46 9.62
N GLN A 85 -12.08 7.02 10.35
CA GLN A 85 -11.48 7.74 11.46
C GLN A 85 -10.37 8.67 10.94
N ILE A 86 -10.77 9.79 10.33
CA ILE A 86 -9.82 10.78 9.77
C ILE A 86 -8.77 11.21 10.79
N ASP A 87 -9.18 11.48 12.03
CA ASP A 87 -8.26 11.88 13.11
C ASP A 87 -7.15 10.83 13.34
N LYS A 88 -7.48 9.53 13.24
CA LYS A 88 -6.51 8.43 13.38
C LYS A 88 -5.53 8.37 12.21
N ILE A 89 -6.01 8.63 11.00
CA ILE A 89 -5.17 8.71 9.80
C ILE A 89 -4.20 9.89 9.94
N GLU A 90 -4.68 11.06 10.35
CA GLU A 90 -3.85 12.25 10.59
C GLU A 90 -2.80 12.00 11.66
N GLU A 91 -3.18 11.44 12.81
CA GLU A 91 -2.26 11.06 13.89
C GLU A 91 -1.14 10.14 13.38
N ALA A 92 -1.49 9.09 12.63
CA ALA A 92 -0.53 8.13 12.10
C ALA A 92 0.43 8.74 11.06
N ILE A 93 -0.08 9.61 10.18
CA ILE A 93 0.73 10.30 9.16
C ILE A 93 1.65 11.33 9.79
N ASN A 94 1.16 12.14 10.72
CA ASN A 94 1.98 13.13 11.42
C ASN A 94 3.09 12.45 12.23
N ALA A 95 2.78 11.36 12.93
CA ALA A 95 3.79 10.56 13.62
C ALA A 95 4.82 9.97 12.65
N ALA A 96 4.42 9.59 11.43
CA ALA A 96 5.36 9.13 10.41
C ALA A 96 6.29 10.27 9.96
N ILE A 97 5.75 11.47 9.70
CA ILE A 97 6.53 12.66 9.30
C ILE A 97 7.54 13.05 10.38
N GLU A 98 7.14 13.08 11.65
CA GLU A 98 8.03 13.43 12.77
C GLU A 98 9.27 12.51 12.88
N ASN A 99 9.17 11.28 12.36
CA ASN A 99 10.27 10.32 12.36
C ASN A 99 11.20 10.45 11.13
N VAL A 100 10.85 11.27 10.15
CA VAL A 100 11.65 11.54 8.96
C VAL A 100 12.74 12.55 9.29
N LYS A 101 14.01 12.16 9.12
CA LYS A 101 15.17 13.01 9.41
C LYS A 101 15.69 13.77 8.19
N GLU A 102 15.33 13.31 7.00
CA GLU A 102 15.79 13.85 5.72
C GLU A 102 14.57 14.17 4.85
N ASP A 103 14.56 15.35 4.24
CA ASP A 103 13.49 15.78 3.33
C ASP A 103 12.11 15.93 4.02
N GLU A 104 12.11 16.53 5.22
CA GLU A 104 10.91 16.79 6.04
C GLU A 104 9.82 17.55 5.27
N GLU A 105 10.19 18.57 4.48
CA GLU A 105 9.25 19.33 3.64
C GLU A 105 8.54 18.43 2.62
N LYS A 106 9.26 17.50 1.98
CA LYS A 106 8.66 16.54 1.07
C LYS A 106 7.80 15.53 1.81
N ALA A 107 8.24 15.04 2.97
CA ALA A 107 7.44 14.14 3.79
C ALA A 107 6.12 14.80 4.24
N LYS A 108 6.18 16.07 4.62
CA LYS A 108 5.01 16.88 4.97
C LYS A 108 4.08 17.06 3.78
N ALA A 109 4.60 17.41 2.60
CA ALA A 109 3.79 17.54 1.39
C ALA A 109 3.09 16.21 1.02
N ILE A 110 3.79 15.08 1.12
CA ILE A 110 3.21 13.75 0.89
C ILE A 110 2.12 13.45 1.92
N GLY A 111 2.37 13.70 3.21
CA GLY A 111 1.39 13.47 4.26
C GLY A 111 0.16 14.35 4.15
N GLU A 112 0.32 15.64 3.80
CA GLU A 112 -0.80 16.54 3.52
C GLU A 112 -1.63 16.04 2.33
N SER A 113 -0.99 15.55 1.27
CA SER A 113 -1.71 14.95 0.13
C SER A 113 -2.49 13.69 0.53
N MET A 114 -1.91 12.82 1.36
CA MET A 114 -2.59 11.62 1.88
C MET A 114 -3.78 11.98 2.79
N ILE A 115 -3.61 12.95 3.69
CA ILE A 115 -4.68 13.43 4.58
C ILE A 115 -5.82 14.04 3.77
N ASN A 116 -5.51 14.86 2.77
CA ASN A 116 -6.51 15.46 1.89
C ASN A 116 -7.25 14.40 1.07
N GLY A 117 -6.53 13.41 0.54
CA GLY A 117 -7.14 12.25 -0.12
C GLY A 117 -8.12 11.53 0.81
N ALA A 118 -7.71 11.22 2.04
CA ALA A 118 -8.58 10.58 3.02
C ALA A 118 -9.83 11.41 3.33
N LYS A 119 -9.70 12.72 3.54
CA LYS A 119 -10.84 13.62 3.79
C LYS A 119 -11.81 13.66 2.62
N ASN A 120 -11.30 13.75 1.39
CA ASN A 120 -12.12 13.80 0.19
C ASN A 120 -12.85 12.47 -0.07
N CYS A 121 -12.22 11.36 0.30
CA CYS A 121 -12.76 10.02 0.07
C CYS A 121 -13.72 9.54 1.17
N ALA A 122 -13.56 9.98 2.42
CA ALA A 122 -14.34 9.46 3.55
C ALA A 122 -15.84 9.70 3.41
N GLY A 123 -16.27 10.94 3.16
CA GLY A 123 -17.70 11.29 3.06
C GLY A 123 -18.44 10.44 2.01
N PRO A 124 -18.00 10.44 0.74
CA PRO A 124 -18.62 9.61 -0.31
C PRO A 124 -18.53 8.10 -0.05
N ALA A 125 -17.46 7.62 0.60
CA ALA A 125 -17.31 6.21 0.92
C ALA A 125 -18.31 5.75 1.98
N GLU A 126 -18.59 6.58 2.99
CA GLU A 126 -19.52 6.30 4.09
C GLU A 126 -21.00 6.20 3.65
N GLU A 127 -21.31 6.50 2.39
CA GLU A 127 -22.62 6.25 1.76
C GLU A 127 -22.82 4.78 1.34
N GLY A 128 -21.81 3.92 1.51
CA GLY A 128 -21.92 2.49 1.23
C GLY A 128 -22.98 1.79 2.09
N GLU A 129 -23.62 0.75 1.54
CA GLU A 129 -24.71 0.03 2.19
C GLU A 129 -24.27 -0.76 3.43
N ASN A 130 -22.99 -1.14 3.48
CA ASN A 130 -22.37 -1.87 4.57
C ASN A 130 -20.87 -1.57 4.68
N GLU A 131 -20.22 -2.04 5.74
CA GLU A 131 -18.79 -1.77 5.99
C GLU A 131 -17.85 -2.26 4.88
N CYS A 132 -18.17 -3.38 4.22
CA CYS A 132 -17.38 -3.89 3.10
C CYS A 132 -17.41 -2.91 1.91
N GLU A 133 -18.60 -2.36 1.61
CA GLU A 133 -18.74 -1.35 0.57
C GLU A 133 -18.08 -0.03 0.96
N VAL A 134 -18.23 0.43 2.21
CA VAL A 134 -17.54 1.63 2.70
C VAL A 134 -16.03 1.50 2.54
N ALA A 135 -15.46 0.37 2.97
CA ALA A 135 -14.03 0.13 2.86
C ALA A 135 -13.54 0.06 1.41
N HIS A 136 -14.29 -0.62 0.53
CA HIS A 136 -13.96 -0.70 -0.89
C HIS A 136 -13.98 0.69 -1.54
N ARG A 137 -15.07 1.45 -1.37
CA ARG A 137 -15.21 2.80 -1.93
C ARG A 137 -14.09 3.73 -1.44
N PHE A 138 -13.76 3.65 -0.14
CA PHE A 138 -12.70 4.46 0.44
C PHE A 138 -11.33 4.14 -0.19
N ILE A 139 -10.95 2.86 -0.28
CA ILE A 139 -9.67 2.44 -0.86
C ILE A 139 -9.60 2.78 -2.35
N THR A 140 -10.65 2.52 -3.12
CA THR A 140 -10.70 2.84 -4.55
C THR A 140 -10.50 4.34 -4.77
N CYS A 141 -11.20 5.19 -4.01
CA CYS A 141 -11.03 6.64 -4.10
C CYS A 141 -9.59 7.07 -3.73
N LEU A 142 -8.98 6.47 -2.72
CA LEU A 142 -7.57 6.76 -2.36
C LEU A 142 -6.59 6.37 -3.48
N MET A 143 -6.82 5.24 -4.15
CA MET A 143 -6.00 4.79 -5.27
C MET A 143 -6.13 5.75 -6.47
N GLU A 144 -7.34 6.22 -6.76
CA GLU A 144 -7.60 7.23 -7.79
C GLU A 144 -6.90 8.55 -7.45
N HIS A 145 -7.05 9.05 -6.22
CA HIS A 145 -6.36 10.25 -5.74
C HIS A 145 -4.84 10.12 -5.88
N ALA A 146 -4.26 8.99 -5.46
CA ALA A 146 -2.83 8.74 -5.60
C ALA A 146 -2.37 8.68 -7.07
N ALA A 147 -3.19 8.12 -7.96
CA ALA A 147 -2.90 8.09 -9.40
C ALA A 147 -2.95 9.48 -10.04
N GLU A 148 -3.86 10.36 -9.60
CA GLU A 148 -3.93 11.75 -10.03
C GLU A 148 -2.73 12.56 -9.57
N GLU A 149 -2.32 12.42 -8.31
CA GLU A 149 -1.16 13.10 -7.75
C GLU A 149 0.14 12.69 -8.48
N LYS A 150 0.30 11.40 -8.79
CA LYS A 150 1.43 10.91 -9.60
C LYS A 150 1.49 11.53 -10.99
N LYS A 151 0.35 11.84 -11.62
CA LYS A 151 0.32 12.51 -12.93
C LYS A 151 0.83 13.95 -12.82
N LYS A 152 0.41 14.69 -11.78
CA LYS A 152 0.82 16.09 -11.55
C LYS A 152 2.31 16.27 -11.30
N HIS A 153 2.99 15.25 -10.76
CA HIS A 153 4.43 15.30 -10.49
C HIS A 153 5.32 14.85 -11.66
N ASN A 154 4.74 14.30 -12.74
CA ASN A 154 5.46 13.84 -13.93
C ASN A 154 5.29 14.77 -15.16
N GLU A 155 4.56 15.88 -15.01
CA GLU A 155 4.45 16.98 -15.97
C GLU A 155 5.33 18.17 -15.56
#